data_AF-A0A645J9Y2-F1
#
_entry.id   AF-A0A645J9Y2-F1
#
_cell.length_a   1.000
_cell.length_b   1.000
_cell.length_c   1.000
_cell.angle_alpha   90.00
_cell.angle_beta   90.00
_cell.angle_gamma   90.00
#
_symmetry.space_group_name_H-M   'P 1'
#
loop_
_entity.id
_entity.type
_entity.pdbx_description
1 polymer ?
#
loop_
_entity_poly.entity_id
_entity_poly.type
_entity_poly.pdbx_seq_one_letter_code
_entity_poly.pdbx_strand_id
1 'polypeptide(L)' 'MPKDYGYFGKGITGYTHYMQAFSRNNGGRKQSGGKGGCLSMLMLLLLSGVLLFSLLIQ' A
#
# COMPACT_ATOMS: atom_id res chain seq x y z
N MET A 1 24.06 -27.23 17.13
CA MET A 1 23.60 -26.00 17.81
C MET A 1 22.12 -26.15 18.21
N PRO A 2 21.73 -26.15 19.49
CA PRO A 2 20.37 -26.53 19.92
C PRO A 2 19.27 -25.45 19.74
N LYS A 3 19.58 -24.32 19.09
CA LYS A 3 18.73 -23.11 19.09
C LYS A 3 18.75 -22.38 17.75
N ASP A 4 19.09 -23.08 16.68
CA ASP A 4 19.20 -22.43 15.38
C ASP A 4 17.82 -22.31 14.75
N TYR A 5 17.12 -21.23 15.10
CA TYR A 5 15.80 -20.90 14.57
C TYR A 5 15.90 -20.11 13.25
N GLY A 6 17.11 -19.95 12.72
CA GLY A 6 17.38 -19.18 11.52
C GLY A 6 17.14 -17.67 11.70
N TYR A 7 17.27 -16.93 10.60
CA TYR A 7 17.22 -15.45 10.57
C TYR A 7 15.95 -14.83 11.19
N PHE A 8 14.81 -15.55 11.17
CA PHE A 8 13.54 -15.03 11.66
C PHE A 8 13.21 -15.44 13.12
N GLY A 9 13.97 -16.36 13.71
CA GLY A 9 13.72 -16.81 15.09
C GLY A 9 12.54 -17.80 15.22
N LYS A 10 12.23 -18.19 16.47
CA LYS A 10 11.22 -19.21 16.79
C LYS A 10 9.83 -18.60 16.98
N GLY A 11 8.80 -19.39 16.70
CA GLY A 11 7.43 -19.12 17.09
C GLY A 11 6.64 -18.33 16.05
N ILE A 12 5.45 -17.88 16.43
CA ILE A 12 4.52 -17.18 15.54
C ILE A 12 5.13 -15.89 14.96
N THR A 13 5.94 -15.20 15.75
CA THR A 13 6.62 -13.97 15.35
C THR A 13 7.57 -14.24 14.19
N GLY A 14 8.43 -15.26 14.32
CA GLY A 14 9.33 -15.66 13.25
C GLY A 14 8.60 -16.13 11.99
N TYR A 15 7.51 -16.89 12.15
CA TYR A 15 6.68 -17.33 11.01
C TYR A 15 6.07 -16.14 10.24
N THR A 16 5.55 -15.14 10.95
CA THR A 16 4.95 -13.96 10.29
C THR A 16 5.97 -13.15 9.49
N HIS A 17 7.18 -12.96 10.03
CA HIS A 17 8.25 -12.27 9.32
C HIS A 17 8.77 -13.07 8.12
N TYR A 18 8.86 -14.39 8.25
CA TYR A 18 9.18 -15.26 7.13
C TYR A 18 8.14 -15.15 6.01
N MET A 19 6.85 -15.23 6.35
CA MET A 19 5.75 -15.09 5.38
C MET A 19 5.74 -13.71 4.72
N GLN A 20 6.03 -12.66 5.46
CA GLN A 20 6.13 -11.31 4.91
C GLN A 20 7.32 -11.19 3.94
N ALA A 21 8.49 -11.72 4.30
CA ALA A 21 9.68 -11.69 3.44
C ALA A 21 9.50 -12.55 2.18
N PHE A 22 8.94 -13.75 2.33
CA PHE A 22 8.63 -14.67 1.22
C PHE A 22 7.60 -14.05 0.26
N SER A 23 6.52 -13.47 0.79
CA SER A 23 5.51 -12.76 -0.01
C SER A 23 6.10 -11.55 -0.73
N ARG A 24 7.06 -10.84 -0.12
CA ARG A 24 7.75 -9.71 -0.75
C ARG A 24 8.69 -10.15 -1.89
N ASN A 25 9.38 -11.27 -1.73
CA ASN A 25 10.32 -11.78 -2.72
C ASN A 25 9.64 -12.48 -3.90
N ASN A 26 8.58 -13.26 -3.62
CA ASN A 26 7.87 -14.03 -4.65
C ASN A 26 6.63 -13.30 -5.20
N GLY A 27 6.06 -12.36 -4.45
CA GLY A 27 4.85 -11.60 -4.81
C GLY A 27 5.19 -10.20 -5.29
N GLY A 28 6.11 -10.10 -6.26
CA GLY A 28 6.62 -8.87 -6.87
C GLY A 28 5.76 -7.63 -6.62
N ARG A 29 6.32 -6.70 -5.83
CA ARG A 29 5.90 -5.30 -5.75
C ARG A 29 4.41 -5.08 -5.44
N LYS A 30 3.97 -5.37 -4.22
CA LYS A 30 2.90 -4.52 -3.63
C LYS A 30 3.53 -3.28 -3.03
N GLN A 31 3.87 -2.32 -3.90
CA GLN A 31 3.93 -0.92 -3.51
C GLN A 31 2.49 -0.50 -3.16
N SER A 32 2.02 -0.84 -1.96
CA SER A 32 0.83 -0.21 -1.37
C SER A 32 1.23 1.20 -0.94
N GLY A 33 1.37 2.09 -1.91
CA GLY A 33 1.95 3.40 -1.70
C GLY A 33 1.75 4.29 -2.91
N GLY A 34 0.53 4.33 -3.44
CA GLY A 34 0.15 5.17 -4.56
C GLY A 34 -1.25 5.70 -4.36
N LYS A 35 -1.37 6.80 -3.61
CA LYS A 35 -2.49 7.73 -3.71
C LYS A 35 -2.58 8.18 -5.18
N GLY A 36 -3.36 7.47 -6.00
CA GLY A 36 -3.41 7.76 -7.44
C GLY A 36 -4.26 6.82 -8.27
N GLY A 37 -5.29 6.20 -7.68
CA GLY A 37 -6.27 5.44 -8.44
C GLY A 37 -7.25 6.35 -9.19
N CYS A 38 -8.02 5.77 -10.11
CA CYS A 38 -9.12 6.42 -10.85
C CYS A 38 -10.02 7.31 -9.95
N LEU A 39 -10.30 6.86 -8.72
CA LEU A 39 -11.05 7.61 -7.70
C LEU A 39 -10.41 8.95 -7.31
N SER A 40 -9.07 9.03 -7.25
CA SER A 40 -8.36 10.28 -6.97
C SER A 40 -8.49 11.27 -8.12
N MET A 41 -8.45 10.79 -9.37
CA MET A 41 -8.68 11.63 -10.56
C MET A 41 -10.13 12.09 -10.64
N LEU A 42 -11.08 11.21 -10.32
CA LEU A 42 -12.50 11.55 -10.25
C LEU A 42 -12.77 12.64 -9.20
N MET A 43 -12.19 12.52 -8.00
CA MET A 43 -12.29 13.55 -6.96
C MET A 43 -11.70 14.88 -7.40
N LEU A 44 -10.50 14.88 -8.00
CA LEU A 44 -9.88 16.12 -8.50
C LEU A 44 -10.71 16.80 -9.59
N LEU A 45 -11.29 16.02 -10.51
CA LEU A 45 -12.16 16.52 -11.58
C LEU A 45 -13.47 17.13 -11.02
N LEU A 46 -14.06 16.48 -10.01
CA LEU A 46 -15.28 16.97 -9.37
C LEU A 46 -15.00 18.27 -8.59
N LEU A 47 -13.92 18.31 -7.78
CA LEU A 47 -13.56 19.51 -7.05
C LEU A 47 -13.25 20.69 -7.98
N SER A 48 -12.49 20.46 -9.05
CA SER A 48 -12.15 21.52 -10.02
C SER A 48 -13.38 22.00 -10.78
N GLY A 49 -14.27 21.09 -11.20
CA GLY A 49 -15.52 21.42 -11.86
C GLY A 49 -16.45 22.29 -11.01
N VAL A 50 -16.63 21.94 -9.72
CA VAL A 50 -17.47 22.73 -8.79
C VAL A 50 -16.90 24.12 -8.56
N LEU A 51 -15.58 24.24 -8.39
CA LEU A 51 -14.90 25.53 -8.21
C LEU A 51 -15.08 26.44 -9.43
N LEU A 52 -14.85 25.91 -10.63
CA LEU A 52 -15.02 26.68 -11.87
C LEU A 52 -16.47 27.08 -12.10
N PHE A 53 -17.43 26.19 -11.84
CA PHE A 53 -18.85 26.46 -11.99
C PHE A 53 -19.33 27.54 -11.01
N SER A 54 -18.83 27.51 -9.76
CA SER A 54 -19.17 28.53 -8.76
C SER A 54 -18.63 29.90 -9.14
N LEU A 55 -17.44 29.96 -9.75
CA LEU A 55 -16.82 31.21 -10.22
C LEU A 55 -17.50 31.76 -11.49
N LEU A 56 -18.01 30.89 -12.36
CA LEU A 56 -18.74 31.27 -13.57
C LEU A 56 -20.13 31.89 -13.28
N ILE A 57 -20.72 31.56 -12.13
CA ILE A 57 -22.08 31.98 -11.75
C ILE A 57 -22.09 33.21 -10.83
N GLN A 58 -20.92 33.59 -10.28
CA GLN A 58 -20.74 34.87 -9.60
C GLN A 58 -20.63 36.02 -10.60
#